data_AF-U1I492-F1
#
_entry.id   AF-U1I492-F1
#
_cell.length_a   1.000
_cell.length_b   1.000
_cell.length_c   1.000
_cell.angle_alpha   90.00
_cell.angle_beta   90.00
_cell.angle_gamma   90.00
#
_symmetry.space_group_name_H-M   'P 1'
#
loop_
_entity.id
_entity.type
_entity.pdbx_description
1 polymer ?
#
loop_
_entity_poly.entity_id
_entity_poly.type
_entity_poly.pdbx_seq_one_letter_code
_entity_poly.pdbx_strand_id
1 'polypeptide(L)'
;MLGEEKLDDMKLEANAGGDGRSQPRVYTLLSQIPAGRITSYASLARALQTSPRAIGGALRNNPFAPEVPCHRVIAANGFVGGFMGDWEKAPSGINQGKKLELLRGEGVEFNVEGRLVDRRKWWDGPWKV
;
A
#
# COMPACT_ATOMS: atom_id res chain seq x y z
N MET A 1 7.05 1.39 15.54
CA MET A 1 8.17 2.08 14.86
C MET A 1 9.04 0.97 14.30
N LEU A 2 9.22 0.88 12.98
CA LEU A 2 10.16 -0.11 12.40
C LEU A 2 11.55 0.20 12.98
N GLY A 3 12.21 -0.80 13.57
CA GLY A 3 13.59 -0.64 14.03
C GLY A 3 14.49 -0.29 12.84
N GLU A 4 15.50 0.55 13.09
CA GLU A 4 16.45 1.01 12.07
C GLU A 4 17.07 -0.17 11.31
N GLU A 5 17.40 -1.26 12.02
CA GLU A 5 17.91 -2.53 11.47
C GLU A 5 16.97 -3.15 10.40
N LYS A 6 15.66 -3.18 10.63
CA LYS A 6 14.71 -3.74 9.65
C LYS A 6 14.59 -2.87 8.40
N LEU A 7 14.74 -1.56 8.55
CA LEU A 7 14.74 -0.65 7.41
C LEU A 7 16.02 -0.82 6.59
N ASP A 8 17.14 -1.09 7.25
CA ASP A 8 18.41 -1.41 6.60
C ASP A 8 18.40 -2.78 5.91
N ASP A 9 17.77 -3.81 6.49
CA ASP A 9 17.55 -5.10 5.81
C ASP A 9 16.71 -4.93 4.53
N MET A 10 15.63 -4.13 4.57
CA MET A 10 14.82 -3.83 3.39
C MET A 10 15.60 -3.07 2.32
N LYS A 11 16.50 -2.15 2.72
CA LYS A 11 17.39 -1.43 1.79
C LYS A 11 18.47 -2.34 1.21
N LEU A 12 18.98 -3.28 2.00
CA LEU A 12 20.01 -4.24 1.58
C LEU A 12 19.46 -5.21 0.53
N GLU A 13 18.28 -5.79 0.78
CA GLU A 13 17.54 -6.64 -0.17
C GLU A 13 17.18 -5.88 -1.46
N ALA A 14 16.94 -4.57 -1.39
CA ALA A 14 16.68 -3.75 -2.58
C ALA A 14 17.90 -3.57 -3.50
N ASN A 15 19.11 -3.66 -2.94
CA ASN A 15 20.38 -3.45 -3.65
C ASN A 15 21.02 -4.78 -4.10
N ALA A 16 20.62 -5.92 -3.53
CA ALA A 16 21.08 -7.25 -3.94
C ALA A 16 20.37 -7.70 -5.24
N GLY A 17 21.02 -7.49 -6.38
CA GLY A 17 20.45 -7.77 -7.70
C GLY A 17 20.21 -9.24 -8.05
N GLY A 18 19.11 -9.85 -7.59
CA GLY A 18 18.58 -11.16 -8.06
C GLY A 18 17.16 -11.00 -8.61
N ASP A 19 16.75 -11.79 -9.60
CA ASP A 19 15.52 -11.75 -10.43
C ASP A 19 14.12 -11.61 -9.74
N GLY A 20 14.04 -11.23 -8.45
CA GLY A 20 12.84 -10.87 -7.67
C GLY A 20 12.72 -9.37 -7.28
N ARG A 21 13.48 -8.48 -7.94
CA ARG A 21 13.82 -7.07 -7.58
C ARG A 21 12.69 -6.04 -7.36
N SER A 22 11.42 -6.44 -7.39
CA SER A 22 10.31 -5.50 -7.22
C SER A 22 9.90 -5.31 -5.77
N GLN A 23 10.00 -6.33 -4.92
CA GLN A 23 9.40 -6.31 -3.58
C GLN A 23 10.07 -5.32 -2.61
N PRO A 24 11.41 -5.24 -2.52
CA PRO A 24 12.06 -4.35 -1.55
C PRO A 24 11.82 -2.86 -1.87
N ARG A 25 11.77 -2.50 -3.16
CA ARG A 25 11.46 -1.14 -3.61
C ARG A 25 10.01 -0.76 -3.33
N VAL A 26 9.07 -1.70 -3.46
CA VAL A 26 7.66 -1.50 -3.08
C VAL A 26 7.53 -1.17 -1.60
N TYR A 27 8.18 -1.95 -0.72
CA TYR A 27 8.11 -1.71 0.72
C TYR A 27 8.78 -0.39 1.11
N THR A 28 9.91 -0.04 0.47
CA THR A 28 10.59 1.24 0.68
C THR A 28 9.70 2.44 0.35
N LEU A 29 8.98 2.42 -0.79
CA LEU A 29 8.05 3.50 -1.14
C LEU A 29 6.82 3.50 -0.23
N LEU A 30 6.31 2.32 0.11
CA LEU A 30 5.14 2.17 0.96
C LEU A 30 5.37 2.73 2.37
N SER A 31 6.56 2.53 2.93
CA SER A 31 6.96 3.08 4.23
C SER A 31 7.08 4.60 4.25
N GLN A 32 7.19 5.26 3.09
CA GLN A 32 7.21 6.73 3.02
C GLN A 32 5.81 7.35 3.13
N ILE A 33 4.74 6.58 2.91
CA ILE A 33 3.38 7.10 2.96
C ILE A 33 3.05 7.46 4.42
N PRO A 34 2.75 8.72 4.74
CA PRO A 34 2.45 9.11 6.12
C PRO A 34 1.16 8.46 6.64
N ALA A 35 1.05 8.32 7.97
CA ALA A 35 -0.23 7.99 8.59
C ALA A 35 -1.30 9.02 8.21
N GLY A 36 -2.52 8.55 7.92
CA GLY A 36 -3.62 9.42 7.50
C GLY A 36 -3.52 9.88 6.04
N ARG A 37 -2.70 9.19 5.25
CA ARG A 37 -2.58 9.35 3.80
C ARG A 37 -2.69 8.00 3.10
N ILE A 38 -3.15 8.04 1.86
CA ILE A 38 -3.29 6.87 0.99
C ILE A 38 -2.65 7.12 -0.38
N THR A 39 -2.34 6.06 -1.09
CA THR A 39 -1.93 6.09 -2.50
C THR A 39 -2.69 5.02 -3.29
N SER A 40 -2.38 4.86 -4.58
CA SER A 40 -2.90 3.75 -5.37
C SER A 40 -1.85 2.77 -5.85
N TYR A 41 -2.31 1.56 -6.17
CA TYR A 41 -1.49 0.57 -6.89
C TYR A 41 -0.93 1.15 -8.20
N ALA A 42 -1.71 2.00 -8.89
CA ALA A 42 -1.27 2.65 -10.12
C ALA A 42 -0.18 3.71 -9.88
N SER A 43 -0.30 4.48 -8.80
CA SER A 43 0.70 5.48 -8.42
C SER A 43 2.03 4.83 -8.05
N LEU A 44 2.01 3.79 -7.21
CA LEU A 44 3.20 3.02 -6.87
C LEU A 44 3.81 2.33 -8.09
N ALA A 45 2.98 1.74 -8.96
CA ALA A 45 3.44 1.12 -10.19
C ALA A 45 4.17 2.11 -11.11
N ARG A 46 3.63 3.33 -11.25
CA ARG A 46 4.25 4.40 -12.03
C ARG A 46 5.61 4.80 -11.43
N ALA A 47 5.66 5.06 -10.13
CA ALA A 47 6.90 5.45 -9.44
C ALA A 47 8.00 4.38 -9.51
N LEU A 48 7.61 3.10 -9.62
CA LEU A 48 8.55 1.97 -9.69
C LEU A 48 8.77 1.45 -11.13
N GLN A 49 8.15 2.09 -12.13
CA GLN A 49 8.19 1.66 -13.53
C GLN A 49 7.81 0.18 -13.70
N THR A 50 6.72 -0.23 -13.04
CA THR A 50 6.18 -1.60 -13.05
C THR A 50 4.67 -1.59 -13.28
N SER A 51 3.98 -2.72 -13.10
CA SER A 51 2.53 -2.84 -13.27
C SER A 51 1.77 -2.82 -11.93
N PRO A 52 0.53 -2.31 -11.87
CA PRO A 52 -0.32 -2.39 -10.67
C PRO A 52 -0.53 -3.83 -10.17
N ARG A 53 -0.52 -4.80 -11.10
CA ARG A 53 -0.62 -6.23 -10.78
C ARG A 53 0.64 -6.73 -10.05
N ALA A 54 1.83 -6.30 -10.47
CA ALA A 54 3.08 -6.61 -9.78
C ALA A 54 3.11 -6.01 -8.36
N ILE A 55 2.60 -4.77 -8.18
CA ILE A 55 2.41 -4.17 -6.85
C ILE A 55 1.47 -5.02 -6.00
N GLY A 56 0.31 -5.40 -6.54
CA GLY A 56 -0.65 -6.27 -5.84
C GLY A 56 -0.03 -7.62 -5.42
N GLY A 57 0.77 -8.22 -6.29
CA GLY A 57 1.52 -9.45 -5.97
C GLY A 57 2.53 -9.26 -4.83
N ALA A 58 3.30 -8.17 -4.85
CA ALA A 58 4.24 -7.84 -3.79
C ALA A 58 3.53 -7.60 -2.44
N LEU A 59 2.41 -6.85 -2.45
CA LEU A 59 1.67 -6.55 -1.22
C LEU A 59 0.92 -7.77 -0.66
N ARG A 60 0.47 -8.70 -1.51
CA ARG A 60 -0.18 -9.95 -1.07
C ARG A 60 0.78 -10.86 -0.32
N ASN A 61 2.05 -10.89 -0.73
CA ASN A 61 3.08 -11.74 -0.13
C ASN A 61 3.94 -11.00 0.90
N ASN A 62 3.50 -9.83 1.37
CA ASN A 62 4.27 -9.00 2.29
C ASN A 62 4.45 -9.70 3.67
N PRO A 63 5.67 -10.17 4.01
CA PRO A 63 5.91 -10.85 5.28
C PRO A 63 6.02 -9.86 6.45
N PHE A 64 6.06 -8.55 6.18
CA PHE A 64 6.26 -7.48 7.15
C PHE A 64 4.96 -6.75 7.52
N ALA A 65 3.80 -7.33 7.19
CA ALA A 65 2.53 -6.79 7.66
C ALA A 65 2.39 -7.01 9.18
N PRO A 66 1.91 -6.02 9.99
CA PRO A 66 1.36 -4.71 9.61
C PRO A 66 2.37 -3.55 9.61
N GLU A 67 3.64 -3.79 9.93
CA GLU A 67 4.66 -2.74 10.07
C GLU A 67 4.88 -1.96 8.76
N VAL A 68 4.82 -2.66 7.62
CA VAL A 68 4.77 -2.06 6.28
C VAL A 68 3.30 -1.75 5.95
N PRO A 69 2.91 -0.46 5.76
CA PRO A 69 1.52 -0.01 5.81
C PRO A 69 0.75 -0.29 4.52
N CYS A 70 0.60 -1.58 4.16
CA CYS A 70 -0.04 -2.01 2.92
C CYS A 70 -1.53 -1.64 2.86
N HIS A 71 -2.17 -1.38 4.01
CA HIS A 71 -3.53 -0.86 4.09
C HIS A 71 -3.68 0.55 3.51
N ARG A 72 -2.60 1.32 3.34
CA ARG A 72 -2.63 2.67 2.74
C ARG A 72 -2.71 2.67 1.20
N VAL A 73 -2.65 1.50 0.54
CA VAL A 73 -2.76 1.39 -0.93
C VAL A 73 -4.16 1.00 -1.34
N ILE A 74 -4.81 1.78 -2.21
CA ILE A 74 -6.18 1.54 -2.67
C ILE A 74 -6.27 1.55 -4.21
N ALA A 75 -7.46 1.32 -4.77
CA ALA A 75 -7.67 1.44 -6.20
C ALA A 75 -7.57 2.91 -6.67
N ALA A 76 -7.10 3.12 -7.91
CA ALA A 76 -6.92 4.45 -8.50
C ALA A 76 -8.22 5.29 -8.58
N ASN A 77 -9.37 4.61 -8.59
CA ASN A 77 -10.70 5.24 -8.61
C ASN A 77 -11.23 5.58 -7.20
N GLY A 78 -10.38 5.53 -6.17
CA GLY A 78 -10.75 5.82 -4.78
C GLY A 78 -11.51 4.71 -4.06
N PHE A 79 -11.62 3.52 -4.66
CA PHE A 79 -12.22 2.35 -3.99
C PHE A 79 -11.21 1.66 -3.07
N VAL A 80 -11.63 1.30 -1.85
CA VAL A 80 -10.76 0.72 -0.80
C VAL A 80 -10.16 -0.66 -1.12
N GLY A 81 -10.62 -1.35 -2.17
CA GLY A 81 -10.22 -2.72 -2.51
C GLY A 81 -8.71 -2.98 -2.69
N GLY A 82 -8.38 -4.27 -2.85
CA GLY A 82 -7.03 -4.80 -3.11
C GLY A 82 -6.29 -5.33 -1.88
N PHE A 83 -6.89 -5.30 -0.68
CA PHE A 83 -6.23 -5.78 0.55
C PHE A 83 -6.09 -7.30 0.54
N MET A 84 -4.86 -7.80 0.73
CA MET A 84 -4.54 -9.24 0.63
C MET A 84 -5.03 -9.91 -0.67
N GLY A 85 -5.25 -9.12 -1.74
CA GLY A 85 -5.76 -9.61 -3.03
C GLY A 85 -7.28 -9.65 -3.16
N ASP A 86 -8.04 -9.15 -2.19
CA ASP A 86 -9.50 -9.08 -2.25
C ASP A 86 -9.96 -7.80 -2.96
N TRP A 87 -10.72 -7.95 -4.04
CA TRP A 87 -11.23 -6.88 -4.90
C TRP A 87 -12.76 -6.80 -4.95
N GLU A 88 -13.47 -7.56 -4.10
CA GLU A 88 -14.93 -7.61 -4.15
C GLU A 88 -15.60 -6.31 -3.64
N LYS A 89 -16.89 -6.14 -3.98
CA LYS A 89 -17.71 -4.96 -3.64
C LYS A 89 -17.66 -4.70 -2.13
N ALA A 90 -17.33 -3.49 -1.71
CA ALA A 90 -17.35 -3.14 -0.30
C ALA A 90 -18.81 -3.07 0.21
N PRO A 91 -19.13 -3.64 1.39
CA PRO A 91 -18.29 -4.53 2.19
C PRO A 91 -18.43 -5.99 1.70
N SER A 92 -17.34 -6.59 1.20
CA SER A 92 -17.25 -8.03 0.99
C SER A 92 -16.02 -8.55 1.71
N GLY A 93 -16.19 -9.64 2.44
CA GLY A 93 -15.10 -10.38 3.06
C GLY A 93 -14.57 -9.81 4.39
N ILE A 94 -14.20 -10.73 5.28
CA ILE A 94 -13.61 -10.49 6.61
C ILE A 94 -12.35 -9.61 6.54
N ASN A 95 -11.65 -9.63 5.40
CA ASN A 95 -10.35 -8.98 5.22
C ASN A 95 -10.44 -7.46 4.91
N GLN A 96 -11.54 -6.98 4.32
CA GLN A 96 -11.73 -5.54 4.11
C GLN A 96 -11.95 -4.78 5.43
N GLY A 97 -12.55 -5.45 6.43
CA GLY A 97 -12.83 -4.87 7.74
C GLY A 97 -11.57 -4.37 8.46
N LYS A 98 -10.50 -5.18 8.48
CA LYS A 98 -9.24 -4.80 9.13
C LYS A 98 -8.55 -3.61 8.45
N LYS A 99 -8.57 -3.55 7.11
CA LYS A 99 -8.05 -2.39 6.36
C LYS A 99 -8.84 -1.13 6.69
N LEU A 100 -10.17 -1.22 6.69
CA LEU A 100 -11.04 -0.09 7.03
C LEU A 100 -10.83 0.37 8.47
N GLU A 101 -10.62 -0.54 9.41
CA GLU A 101 -10.32 -0.22 10.81
C GLU A 101 -9.00 0.55 10.93
N LEU A 102 -7.92 0.05 10.32
CA LEU A 102 -6.61 0.71 10.32
C LEU A 102 -6.68 2.10 9.66
N LEU A 103 -7.35 2.21 8.51
CA LEU A 103 -7.53 3.48 7.80
C LEU A 103 -8.37 4.47 8.62
N ARG A 104 -9.45 4.00 9.25
CA ARG A 104 -10.27 4.83 10.14
C ARG A 104 -9.48 5.30 11.37
N GLY A 105 -8.67 4.43 11.96
CA GLY A 105 -7.77 4.79 13.07
C GLY A 105 -6.74 5.86 12.69
N GLU A 106 -6.39 5.95 11.41
CA GLU A 106 -5.55 7.01 10.84
C GLU A 106 -6.34 8.23 10.35
N GLY A 107 -7.66 8.26 10.51
CA GLY A 107 -8.54 9.34 10.06
C GLY A 107 -8.75 9.36 8.54
N VAL A 108 -8.73 8.21 7.87
CA VAL A 108 -9.10 8.04 6.46
C VAL A 108 -10.42 7.30 6.39
N GLU A 109 -11.44 7.96 5.83
CA GLU A 109 -12.82 7.46 5.82
C GLU A 109 -13.29 7.06 4.42
N PHE A 110 -14.15 6.05 4.38
CA PHE A 110 -14.79 5.54 3.18
C PHE A 110 -16.31 5.52 3.38
N ASN A 111 -17.06 5.80 2.31
CA ASN A 111 -18.52 5.74 2.32
C ASN A 111 -19.02 4.28 2.29
N VAL A 112 -20.34 4.10 2.32
CA VAL A 112 -20.99 2.78 2.29
C VAL A 112 -20.69 1.97 1.02
N GLU A 113 -20.26 2.62 -0.06
CA GLU A 113 -19.85 1.99 -1.32
C GLU A 113 -18.34 1.70 -1.37
N GLY A 114 -17.62 1.93 -0.26
CA GLY A 114 -16.17 1.77 -0.17
C GLY A 114 -15.36 2.83 -0.93
N ARG A 115 -15.92 4.01 -1.16
CA ARG A 115 -15.25 5.15 -1.82
C ARG A 115 -14.66 6.11 -0.80
N LEU A 116 -13.43 6.55 -1.06
CA LEU A 116 -12.74 7.55 -0.25
C LEU A 116 -13.58 8.83 -0.13
N VAL A 117 -13.84 9.28 1.10
CA VAL A 117 -14.64 10.47 1.38
C VAL A 117 -13.85 11.75 1.11
N ASP A 118 -12.61 11.83 1.59
CA ASP A 118 -11.76 13.02 1.45
C ASP A 118 -10.58 12.76 0.50
N ARG A 119 -10.66 13.30 -0.71
CA ARG A 119 -9.59 13.18 -1.71
C ARG A 119 -8.28 13.86 -1.29
N ARG A 120 -8.29 14.79 -0.33
CA ARG A 120 -7.07 15.43 0.21
C ARG A 120 -6.19 14.44 0.99
N LYS A 121 -6.71 13.26 1.34
CA LYS A 121 -5.95 12.16 1.93
C LYS A 121 -5.04 11.47 0.92
N TRP A 122 -5.20 11.73 -0.38
CA TRP A 122 -4.34 11.18 -1.42
C TRP A 122 -2.91 11.73 -1.34
N TRP A 123 -1.92 10.86 -1.47
CA TRP A 123 -0.51 11.19 -1.40
C TRP A 123 0.28 10.25 -2.32
N ASP A 124 0.86 10.81 -3.37
CA ASP A 124 1.72 10.10 -4.33
C ASP A 124 3.20 10.48 -4.16
N GLY A 125 3.55 10.93 -2.95
CA GLY A 125 4.89 11.36 -2.57
C GLY A 125 5.47 12.49 -3.42
N PRO A 126 6.75 12.85 -3.15
CA PRO A 126 7.61 13.52 -4.13
C PRO A 126 8.31 12.47 -5.02
N TRP A 127 7.66 11.33 -5.29
CA TRP A 127 8.26 10.24 -6.05
C TRP A 127 8.53 10.75 -7.46
N LYS A 128 9.82 10.88 -7.82
CA LYS A 128 10.21 11.23 -9.18
C LYS A 128 9.80 10.07 -10.09
N VAL A 129 8.85 10.35 -10.99
CA VAL A 129 8.47 9.48 -12.10
C VAL A 129 9.44 9.62 -13.26
#